data_AF-A0A7C2UI16-F1
#
_entry.id   AF-A0A7C2UI16-F1
#
_cell.length_a   1.000
_cell.length_b   1.000
_cell.length_c   1.000
_cell.angle_alpha   90.00
_cell.angle_beta   90.00
_cell.angle_gamma   90.00
#
_symmetry.space_group_name_H-M   'P 1'
#
loop_
_entity.id
_entity.type
_entity.pdbx_description
1 polymer ?
#
loop_
_entity_poly.entity_id
_entity_poly.type
_entity_poly.pdbx_seq_one_letter_code
_entity_poly.pdbx_strand_id
1 'polypeptide(L)'
;MAEQDLPKDVFEFMQKMWSPMSFPFPGVMGPTLDPQEIQKKITELKTIESWLRMNLGFIDMTIKTLELQKAAFESLAAGTPKDKPD
;
A
#
# COMPACT_ATOMS: atom_id res chain seq x y z
N MET A 1 -31.61 -18.48 23.88
CA MET A 1 -31.32 -17.11 24.35
C MET A 1 -29.95 -16.76 23.77
N ALA A 2 -29.92 -16.00 22.68
CA ALA A 2 -28.69 -15.51 22.07
C ALA A 2 -28.53 -14.06 22.53
N GLU A 3 -27.95 -13.89 23.71
CA GLU A 3 -27.62 -12.56 24.22
C GLU A 3 -26.38 -12.03 23.51
N GLN A 4 -26.45 -10.74 23.23
CA GLN A 4 -25.53 -9.95 22.44
C GLN A 4 -24.20 -9.73 23.20
N ASP A 5 -23.17 -10.54 22.95
CA ASP A 5 -21.78 -10.21 23.35
C ASP A 5 -20.93 -9.64 22.19
N LEU A 6 -21.59 -9.29 21.09
CA LEU A 6 -21.01 -8.60 19.92
C LEU A 6 -20.20 -7.30 20.24
N PRO A 7 -20.45 -6.52 21.32
CA PRO A 7 -19.66 -5.31 21.61
C PRO A 7 -18.30 -5.55 22.29
N LYS A 8 -18.16 -6.62 23.06
CA LYS A 8 -16.92 -6.88 23.84
C LYS A 8 -15.88 -7.59 23.00
N ASP A 9 -16.29 -8.57 22.21
CA ASP A 9 -15.39 -9.33 21.33
C ASP A 9 -14.71 -8.43 20.29
N VAL A 10 -15.43 -7.45 19.73
CA VAL A 10 -14.86 -6.46 18.80
C VAL A 10 -13.91 -5.49 19.50
N PHE A 11 -14.21 -5.12 20.75
CA PHE A 11 -13.35 -4.26 21.55
C PHE A 11 -12.05 -4.99 21.96
N GLU A 12 -12.15 -6.25 22.38
CA GLU A 12 -11.01 -7.12 22.68
C GLU A 12 -10.17 -7.40 21.44
N PHE A 13 -10.79 -7.61 20.28
CA PHE A 13 -10.10 -7.75 19.00
C PHE A 13 -9.32 -6.47 18.65
N MET A 14 -9.93 -5.30 18.76
CA MET A 14 -9.27 -4.01 18.53
C MET A 14 -8.12 -3.77 19.53
N GLN A 15 -8.34 -4.06 20.81
CA GLN A 15 -7.33 -3.96 21.86
C GLN A 15 -6.16 -4.90 21.58
N LYS A 16 -6.42 -6.14 21.19
CA LYS A 16 -5.40 -7.14 20.83
C LYS A 16 -4.67 -6.81 19.52
N MET A 17 -5.26 -6.00 18.65
CA MET A 17 -4.63 -5.53 17.41
C MET A 17 -3.77 -4.27 17.65
N TRP A 18 -4.13 -3.43 18.62
CA TRP A 18 -3.37 -2.24 19.03
C TRP A 18 -2.26 -2.54 20.06
N SER A 19 -2.46 -3.53 20.93
CA SER A 19 -1.51 -3.91 21.98
C SER A 19 -0.16 -4.47 21.50
N PRO A 20 -0.01 -5.09 20.31
CA PRO A 20 1.29 -5.51 19.78
C PRO A 20 2.06 -4.35 19.13
N MET A 21 1.38 -3.23 18.82
CA MET A 21 2.00 -2.01 18.30
C MET A 21 2.56 -1.10 19.40
N SER A 22 2.37 -1.43 20.69
CA SER A 22 3.28 -0.98 21.74
C SER A 22 4.59 -1.76 21.61
N PHE A 23 5.32 -1.53 20.51
CA PHE A 23 6.71 -1.97 20.37
C PHE A 23 7.47 -1.44 21.59
N PRO A 24 7.94 -2.30 22.50
CA PRO A 24 8.89 -1.85 23.49
C PRO A 24 10.24 -1.79 22.76
N PHE A 25 10.48 -0.71 22.01
CA PHE A 25 11.84 -0.39 21.60
C PHE A 25 12.62 -0.13 22.89
N PRO A 26 13.61 -0.98 23.25
CA PRO A 26 14.38 -0.78 24.47
C PRO A 26 15.15 0.54 24.32
N GLY A 27 14.75 1.56 25.07
CA GLY A 27 15.28 2.92 24.97
C GLY A 27 14.24 4.04 24.86
N VAL A 28 12.97 3.72 24.57
CA VAL A 28 11.87 4.69 24.61
C VAL A 28 11.16 4.58 25.97
N MET A 29 11.47 5.48 26.89
CA MET A 29 10.82 5.60 28.20
C MET A 29 9.33 5.92 28.02
N GLY A 30 8.49 4.89 27.91
CA GLY A 30 7.04 5.00 27.82
C GLY A 30 6.54 5.76 26.57
N PRO A 31 5.26 5.62 26.19
CA PRO A 31 4.64 6.61 25.34
C PRO A 31 4.57 7.91 26.14
N THR A 32 5.54 8.80 25.96
CA THR A 32 5.30 10.22 26.15
C THR A 32 4.15 10.57 25.20
N LEU A 33 2.94 10.67 25.74
CA LEU A 33 1.75 11.18 25.05
C LEU A 33 1.92 12.69 24.80
N ASP A 34 3.10 13.13 24.35
CA ASP A 34 3.31 14.50 23.93
C ASP A 34 2.63 14.66 22.56
N PRO A 35 1.56 15.47 22.47
CA PRO A 35 0.89 15.71 21.21
C PRO A 35 1.86 16.23 20.13
N GLN A 36 2.94 16.91 20.52
CA GLN A 36 3.95 17.40 19.58
C GLN A 36 4.76 16.28 18.93
N GLU A 37 5.16 15.26 19.69
CA GLU A 37 5.88 14.10 19.16
C GLU A 37 4.99 13.28 18.22
N ILE A 38 3.71 13.11 18.56
CA ILE A 38 2.71 12.48 17.69
C ILE A 38 2.56 13.29 16.40
N GLN A 39 2.44 14.61 16.49
CA GLN A 39 2.31 15.48 15.32
C GLN A 39 3.56 15.42 14.41
N LYS A 40 4.76 15.33 15.00
CA LYS A 40 6.01 15.13 14.26
C LYS A 40 6.00 13.79 13.51
N LYS A 41 5.67 12.69 14.20
CA LYS A 41 5.55 11.35 13.58
C LYS A 41 4.53 11.33 12.44
N ILE A 42 3.37 11.99 12.61
CA ILE A 42 2.36 12.13 11.55
C ILE A 42 2.96 12.83 10.33
N THR A 43 3.72 13.90 10.54
CA THR A 43 4.33 14.68 9.45
C THR A 43 5.39 13.88 8.70
N GLU A 44 6.23 13.16 9.43
CA GLU A 44 7.24 12.25 8.85
C GLU A 44 6.56 11.15 8.02
N LEU A 45 5.53 10.48 8.58
CA LEU A 45 4.80 9.43 7.87
C LEU A 45 4.07 9.94 6.63
N LYS A 46 3.50 11.15 6.66
CA LYS A 46 2.90 11.78 5.45
C LYS A 46 3.93 12.04 4.35
N THR A 47 5.15 12.40 4.73
CA THR A 47 6.23 12.62 3.77
C THR A 47 6.62 11.30 3.10
N ILE A 48 6.75 10.23 3.90
CA ILE A 48 7.01 8.88 3.40
C ILE A 48 5.87 8.42 2.49
N GLU A 49 4.61 8.63 2.90
CA GLU A 49 3.44 8.30 2.08
C GLU A 49 3.49 9.02 0.73
N SER A 50 3.79 10.32 0.71
CA SER A 50 3.89 11.09 -0.54
C SER A 50 4.96 10.53 -1.48
N TRP A 51 6.12 10.11 -0.94
CA TRP A 51 7.17 9.48 -1.74
C TRP A 51 6.77 8.10 -2.26
N LEU A 52 6.11 7.28 -1.45
CA LEU A 52 5.60 5.98 -1.88
C LEU A 52 4.53 6.11 -2.98
N ARG A 53 3.64 7.10 -2.88
CA ARG A 53 2.65 7.41 -3.93
C ARG A 53 3.32 7.81 -5.24
N MET A 54 4.39 8.59 -5.17
CA MET A 54 5.17 8.95 -6.35
C MET A 54 5.80 7.71 -7.00
N ASN A 55 6.40 6.80 -6.22
CA ASN A 55 6.96 5.54 -6.73
C ASN A 55 5.89 4.67 -7.41
N LEU A 56 4.72 4.55 -6.78
CA LEU A 56 3.59 3.84 -7.38
C LEU A 56 3.21 4.45 -8.74
N GLY A 57 3.11 5.77 -8.82
CA GLY A 57 2.81 6.47 -10.08
C GLY A 57 3.84 6.21 -11.18
N PHE A 58 5.13 6.14 -10.83
CA PHE A 58 6.17 5.79 -11.82
C PHE A 58 6.05 4.35 -12.30
N ILE A 59 5.81 3.39 -11.39
CA ILE A 59 5.61 1.99 -11.75
C ILE A 59 4.40 1.85 -12.69
N ASP A 60 3.27 2.46 -12.36
CA ASP A 60 2.07 2.44 -13.19
C ASP A 60 2.33 3.02 -14.59
N MET A 61 3.12 4.09 -14.69
CA MET A 61 3.49 4.68 -15.97
C MET A 61 4.41 3.76 -16.79
N THR A 62 5.38 3.11 -16.15
CA THR A 62 6.25 2.11 -16.80
C THR A 62 5.43 0.92 -17.32
N ILE A 63 4.50 0.40 -16.51
CA ILE A 63 3.60 -0.68 -16.91
C ILE A 63 2.79 -0.29 -18.14
N LYS A 64 2.09 0.85 -18.10
CA LYS A 64 1.28 1.34 -19.23
C LYS A 64 2.12 1.51 -20.50
N THR A 65 3.35 1.99 -20.37
CA THR A 65 4.27 2.14 -21.51
C THR A 65 4.62 0.78 -22.11
N LEU A 66 4.92 -0.23 -21.28
CA LEU A 66 5.21 -1.58 -21.74
C LEU A 66 3.98 -2.26 -22.37
N GLU A 67 2.79 -2.04 -21.82
CA GLU A 67 1.53 -2.54 -22.39
C GLU A 67 1.26 -1.94 -23.78
N LEU A 68 1.50 -0.64 -23.97
CA LEU A 68 1.40 0.02 -25.28
C LEU A 68 2.44 -0.53 -26.26
N GLN A 69 3.69 -0.73 -25.83
CA GLN A 69 4.73 -1.34 -26.66
C GLN A 69 4.34 -2.76 -27.09
N LYS A 70 3.81 -3.57 -26.17
CA LYS A 70 3.33 -4.92 -26.45
C LYS A 70 2.21 -4.91 -27.49
N ALA A 71 1.19 -4.07 -27.30
CA ALA A 71 0.06 -3.95 -28.23
C ALA A 71 0.52 -3.50 -29.63
N ALA A 72 1.51 -2.61 -29.71
CA ALA A 72 2.11 -2.20 -30.98
C ALA A 72 2.82 -3.37 -31.68
N PHE A 73 3.60 -4.18 -30.97
CA PHE A 73 4.26 -5.37 -31.55
C PHE A 73 3.24 -6.41 -32.03
N GLU A 74 2.18 -6.67 -31.26
CA GLU A 74 1.11 -7.60 -31.65
C GLU A 74 0.39 -7.12 -32.92
N SER A 75 0.13 -5.81 -33.03
CA SER A 75 -0.47 -5.21 -34.22
C SER A 75 0.41 -5.34 -35.46
N LEU A 76 1.73 -5.14 -35.30
CA LEU A 76 2.69 -5.32 -36.39
C LEU A 76 2.80 -6.79 -36.82
N ALA A 77 2.83 -7.72 -35.87
CA ALA A 77 2.85 -9.15 -36.16
C ALA A 77 1.58 -9.59 -36.90
N ALA A 78 0.41 -9.10 -36.50
CA ALA A 78 -0.86 -9.36 -37.16
C ALA A 78 -0.95 -8.75 -38.58
N GLY A 79 -0.25 -7.63 -38.81
CA GLY A 79 -0.20 -6.94 -40.10
C GLY A 79 0.81 -7.51 -41.10
N THR A 80 1.62 -8.52 -40.74
CA THR A 80 2.48 -9.19 -41.74
C THR A 80 1.64 -10.12 -42.62
N PRO A 81 1.53 -9.88 -43.94
CA PRO A 81 0.81 -10.78 -44.83
C PRO A 81 1.53 -12.13 -44.86
N LYS A 82 0.84 -13.19 -44.43
CA LYS A 82 1.18 -14.56 -44.85
C LYS A 82 0.70 -14.71 -46.29
N ASP A 83 1.40 -14.12 -47.26
CA ASP A 83 1.18 -14.49 -48.66
C ASP A 83 2.36 -15.30 -49.18
N LYS A 84 1.95 -16.46 -49.69
CA LYS A 84 2.69 -17.67 -50.00
C LYS A 84 3.34 -17.50 -51.38
N PRO A 85 4.52 -18.08 -51.65
CA PRO A 85 5.04 -18.13 -53.01
C PRO A 85 4.19 -19.12 -53.83
N ASP A 86 3.56 -18.63 -54.89
CA ASP A 86 3.03 -19.44 -56.00
C ASP A 86 4.02 -19.41 -57.18
#